data_AF-A0AAN9UFU6-F1
#
_entry.id   AF-A0AAN9UFU6-F1
#
_cell.length_a   1.000
_cell.length_b   1.000
_cell.length_c   1.000
_cell.angle_alpha   90.00
_cell.angle_beta   90.00
_cell.angle_gamma   90.00
#
_symmetry.space_group_name_H-M   'P 1'
#
loop_
_entity.id
_entity.type
_entity.pdbx_description
1 polymer ?
#
loop_
_entity_poly.entity_id
_entity_poly.type
_entity_poly.pdbx_seq_one_letter_code
_entity_poly.pdbx_strand_id
1 'polypeptide(L)'
;MLSTGPTWRTFNYAVLGFAVAMFVLAFLFVEESAYDRSAHMETSILASGSDGGSGDQEKIEGESKSVERTPSAPSIPARKSFMATLRLWEGIDHEVPFFAMMWRSFTYFLVPQVLWVVTTFGINIGLGALTFNYVFPIKITAPPYNWPVSSSGLGSIGPFVGYLCALPFTSSSDVLAARLTVRNDGIREAEMRLGAMLPGMIIGPIGILVYGLTAQLNLHWIGYFLGTALTSWGGYFFFCFTLAYAVDSYYAETPEMLIAMNIGKQVVSFGLGFGVLDWVLERGYGVVISGIFCAVLLANNLVLIIFMLWGKNIRRYVTGSWLARFHGKAHGNKA
;
A
#
# COMPACT_ATOMS: atom_id res chain seq x y z
N MET A 1 9.63 -26.78 -15.29
CA MET A 1 9.11 -28.08 -14.81
C MET A 1 10.25 -28.80 -14.13
N LEU A 2 10.12 -29.09 -12.82
CA LEU A 2 11.15 -29.76 -12.03
C LEU A 2 11.43 -31.16 -12.61
N SER A 3 12.70 -31.52 -12.78
CA SER A 3 13.15 -32.75 -13.44
C SER A 3 13.07 -34.00 -12.55
N THR A 4 12.52 -33.87 -11.35
CA THR A 4 12.07 -34.97 -10.51
C THR A 4 10.55 -34.86 -10.47
N GLY A 5 9.82 -35.88 -10.94
CA GLY A 5 8.36 -35.80 -11.10
C GLY A 5 7.68 -35.22 -9.86
N PRO A 6 6.86 -34.16 -10.01
CA PRO A 6 5.43 -34.37 -9.94
C PRO A 6 4.57 -33.39 -10.77
N THR A 7 3.36 -33.84 -11.05
CA THR A 7 2.23 -33.12 -11.68
C THR A 7 1.96 -31.75 -11.01
N TRP A 8 1.29 -30.83 -11.73
CA TRP A 8 0.86 -29.50 -11.24
C TRP A 8 0.21 -29.50 -9.83
N ARG A 9 -0.35 -30.63 -9.42
CA ARG A 9 -0.94 -30.85 -8.09
C ARG A 9 0.06 -30.72 -6.95
N THR A 10 1.27 -31.25 -7.09
CA THR A 10 2.27 -31.21 -5.99
C THR A 10 2.83 -29.82 -5.80
N PHE A 11 2.96 -29.02 -6.87
CA PHE A 11 3.23 -27.60 -6.75
C PHE A 11 2.14 -26.91 -5.91
N ASN A 12 0.86 -27.18 -6.20
CA ASN A 12 -0.25 -26.63 -5.42
C ASN A 12 -0.26 -27.12 -3.96
N TYR A 13 0.09 -28.38 -3.69
CA TYR A 13 0.22 -28.88 -2.31
C TYR A 13 1.38 -28.23 -1.55
N ALA A 14 2.51 -27.96 -2.20
CA ALA A 14 3.61 -27.22 -1.60
C ALA A 14 3.19 -25.79 -1.26
N VAL A 15 2.52 -25.10 -2.21
CA VAL A 15 1.96 -23.75 -1.98
C VAL A 15 0.94 -23.76 -0.84
N LEU A 16 0.05 -24.77 -0.79
CA LEU A 16 -0.90 -24.95 0.31
C LEU A 16 -0.17 -25.13 1.65
N GLY A 17 0.87 -25.96 1.69
CA GLY A 17 1.67 -26.17 2.90
C GLY A 17 2.30 -24.87 3.42
N PHE A 18 2.88 -24.07 2.53
CA PHE A 18 3.40 -22.74 2.89
C PHE A 18 2.28 -21.78 3.32
N ALA A 19 1.12 -21.82 2.68
CA ALA A 19 -0.03 -20.99 3.05
C ALA A 19 -0.56 -21.36 4.45
N VAL A 20 -0.66 -22.65 4.77
CA VAL A 20 -1.05 -23.13 6.11
C VAL A 20 0.00 -22.73 7.14
N ALA A 21 1.28 -22.88 6.83
CA ALA A 21 2.35 -22.44 7.73
C ALA A 21 2.30 -20.93 7.98
N MET A 22 2.10 -20.12 6.94
CA MET A 22 1.90 -18.67 7.05
C MET A 22 0.65 -18.33 7.88
N PHE A 23 -0.45 -19.07 7.73
CA PHE A 23 -1.66 -18.87 8.53
C PHE A 23 -1.41 -19.16 10.02
N VAL A 24 -0.73 -20.27 10.33
CA VAL A 24 -0.35 -20.61 11.71
C VAL A 24 0.60 -19.57 12.30
N LEU A 25 1.60 -19.12 11.54
CA LEU A 25 2.53 -18.08 11.98
C LEU A 25 1.81 -16.74 12.17
N ALA A 26 0.89 -16.37 11.28
CA ALA A 26 0.09 -15.17 11.45
C ALA A 26 -0.71 -15.23 12.75
N PHE A 27 -1.33 -16.38 13.05
CA PHE A 27 -2.06 -16.58 14.30
C PHE A 27 -1.17 -16.45 15.55
N LEU A 28 0.08 -16.92 15.50
CA LEU A 28 0.99 -16.91 16.66
C LEU A 28 1.74 -15.59 16.84
N PHE A 29 2.01 -14.85 15.77
CA PHE A 29 2.90 -13.68 15.78
C PHE A 29 2.22 -12.35 15.46
N VAL A 30 1.04 -12.34 14.84
CA VAL A 30 0.32 -11.09 14.55
C VAL A 30 -0.58 -10.77 15.73
N GLU A 31 -0.16 -9.80 16.54
CA GLU A 31 -0.99 -9.19 17.58
C GLU A 31 -2.23 -8.52 16.93
N GLU A 32 -3.42 -8.79 17.46
CA GLU A 32 -4.64 -8.07 17.10
C GLU A 32 -4.48 -6.58 17.43
N SER A 33 -4.64 -5.72 16.40
CA SER A 33 -4.49 -4.26 16.51
C SER A 33 -5.82 -3.51 16.51
N ALA A 34 -6.94 -4.24 16.65
CA ALA A 34 -8.27 -3.66 16.71
C ALA A 34 -8.38 -2.74 17.94
N TYR A 35 -8.50 -1.44 17.68
CA TYR A 35 -8.66 -0.41 18.70
C TYR A 35 -9.91 0.40 18.39
N ASP A 36 -10.93 0.26 19.24
CA ASP A 36 -12.15 1.07 19.12
C ASP A 36 -11.88 2.50 19.59
N ARG A 37 -11.64 3.38 18.63
CA ARG A 37 -11.43 4.82 18.87
C ARG A 37 -12.71 5.55 19.20
N SER A 38 -13.85 5.06 18.74
CA SER A 38 -15.14 5.76 18.88
C SER A 38 -15.59 5.73 20.34
N ALA A 39 -15.55 4.55 20.97
CA ALA A 39 -15.77 4.39 22.40
C ALA A 39 -14.80 5.24 23.24
N HIS A 40 -13.54 5.39 22.81
CA HIS A 40 -12.54 6.16 23.54
C HIS A 40 -12.70 7.68 23.40
N MET A 41 -13.13 8.16 22.23
CA MET A 41 -13.50 9.57 22.03
C MET A 41 -14.75 9.91 22.83
N GLU A 42 -15.79 9.07 22.77
CA GLU A 42 -17.00 9.25 23.57
C GLU A 42 -16.71 9.21 25.08
N THR A 43 -15.87 8.27 25.55
CA THR A 43 -15.45 8.20 26.95
C THR A 43 -14.66 9.45 27.37
N SER A 44 -13.81 10.00 26.50
CA SER A 44 -13.07 11.25 26.79
C SER A 44 -13.98 12.48 26.86
N ILE A 45 -15.05 12.51 26.04
CA ILE A 45 -16.06 13.58 26.05
C ILE A 45 -16.92 13.46 27.31
N LEU A 46 -17.32 12.24 27.69
CA LEU A 46 -18.11 11.96 28.90
C LEU A 46 -17.32 12.22 30.19
N ALA A 47 -16.03 11.83 30.24
CA ALA A 47 -15.15 12.09 31.38
C ALA A 47 -14.88 13.59 31.57
N SER A 48 -14.92 14.37 30.49
CA SER A 48 -14.84 15.84 30.56
C SER A 48 -16.14 16.50 31.06
N GLY A 49 -17.26 15.76 31.06
CA GLY A 49 -18.57 16.24 31.51
C GLY A 49 -18.94 15.85 32.95
N SER A 50 -18.20 14.93 33.60
CA SER A 50 -18.58 14.37 34.90
C SER A 50 -17.89 15.00 36.12
N ASP A 51 -16.96 15.95 35.94
CA ASP A 51 -16.16 16.52 37.05
C ASP A 51 -16.69 17.86 37.60
N GLY A 52 -17.98 18.15 37.40
CA GLY A 52 -18.64 19.36 37.88
C GLY A 52 -19.83 19.06 38.80
N GLY A 53 -19.58 18.72 40.06
CA GLY A 53 -20.66 18.46 41.02
C GLY A 53 -20.26 18.55 42.51
N SER A 54 -20.07 19.76 43.04
CA SER A 54 -20.57 20.21 44.37
C SER A 54 -20.02 21.60 44.74
N GLY A 55 -20.93 22.52 45.11
CA GLY A 55 -20.59 23.73 45.89
C GLY A 55 -20.80 25.09 45.20
N ASP A 56 -21.96 25.69 45.51
CA ASP A 56 -22.28 27.12 45.58
C ASP A 56 -22.53 27.96 44.31
N GLN A 57 -23.78 28.42 44.23
CA GLN A 57 -24.27 29.52 43.41
C GLN A 57 -23.64 30.84 43.86
N GLU A 58 -22.95 31.54 42.97
CA GLU A 58 -23.04 33.00 42.93
C GLU A 58 -22.90 33.52 41.50
N LYS A 59 -23.79 34.44 41.16
CA LYS A 59 -24.10 34.93 39.82
C LYS A 59 -23.41 36.29 39.66
N ILE A 60 -22.43 36.43 38.76
CA ILE A 60 -22.07 37.72 38.13
C ILE A 60 -21.59 37.45 36.68
N GLU A 61 -22.17 38.20 35.76
CA GLU A 61 -21.94 38.22 34.30
C GLU A 61 -20.53 38.72 33.95
N GLY A 62 -19.86 38.08 32.99
CA GLY A 62 -18.53 38.46 32.51
C GLY A 62 -18.20 37.87 31.14
N GLU A 63 -17.57 38.70 30.31
CA GLU A 63 -17.19 38.52 28.91
C GLU A 63 -16.62 37.14 28.53
N SER A 64 -17.17 36.57 27.45
CA SER A 64 -16.69 35.36 26.78
C SER A 64 -15.31 35.54 26.15
N LYS A 65 -14.24 35.35 26.93
CA LYS A 65 -12.94 34.90 26.40
C LYS A 65 -12.91 33.37 26.46
N SER A 66 -13.10 32.73 25.32
CA SER A 66 -12.91 31.29 25.15
C SER A 66 -11.43 30.94 25.30
N VAL A 67 -10.99 30.73 26.54
CA VAL A 67 -9.72 30.07 26.86
C VAL A 67 -9.92 28.59 26.60
N GLU A 68 -9.42 28.13 25.45
CA GLU A 68 -9.26 26.71 25.12
C GLU A 68 -8.25 26.11 26.11
N ARG A 69 -8.75 25.61 27.25
CA ARG A 69 -7.96 24.83 28.19
C ARG A 69 -7.55 23.53 27.50
N THR A 70 -6.25 23.36 27.32
CA THR A 70 -5.62 22.10 26.90
C THR A 70 -6.19 20.95 27.73
N PRO A 71 -6.88 19.95 27.13
CA PRO A 71 -7.34 18.80 27.90
C PRO A 71 -6.12 18.03 28.41
N SER A 72 -6.19 17.66 29.68
CA SER A 72 -5.32 16.70 30.35
C SER A 72 -5.08 15.47 29.46
N ALA A 73 -3.85 14.96 29.49
CA ALA A 73 -3.37 13.88 28.64
C ALA A 73 -4.41 12.75 28.49
N PRO A 74 -4.71 12.28 27.26
CA PRO A 74 -5.65 11.19 27.06
C PRO A 74 -5.17 9.97 27.86
N SER A 75 -6.04 9.39 28.69
CA SER A 75 -5.75 8.17 29.42
C SER A 75 -5.52 7.03 28.43
N ILE A 76 -4.27 6.79 28.06
CA ILE A 76 -3.88 5.69 27.17
C ILE A 76 -4.27 4.38 27.88
N PRO A 77 -5.12 3.53 27.30
CA PRO A 77 -5.51 2.29 27.94
C PRO A 77 -4.28 1.38 28.10
N ALA A 78 -4.23 0.65 29.21
CA ALA A 78 -3.12 -0.25 29.50
C ALA A 78 -2.96 -1.28 28.37
N ARG A 79 -1.73 -1.45 27.86
CA ARG A 79 -1.44 -2.40 26.78
C ARG A 79 -1.91 -3.80 27.18
N LYS A 80 -2.76 -4.43 26.36
CA LYS A 80 -3.20 -5.81 26.57
C LYS A 80 -1.97 -6.74 26.63
N SER A 81 -2.03 -7.74 27.50
CA SER A 81 -0.99 -8.79 27.55
C SER A 81 -0.99 -9.58 26.24
N PHE A 82 0.18 -10.00 25.75
CA PHE A 82 0.33 -10.74 24.49
C PHE A 82 -0.64 -11.94 24.37
N MET A 83 -0.86 -12.67 25.45
CA MET A 83 -1.82 -13.80 25.50
C MET A 83 -3.29 -13.36 25.47
N ALA A 84 -3.60 -12.16 25.97
CA ALA A 84 -4.93 -11.58 25.87
C ALA A 84 -5.22 -11.05 24.45
N THR A 85 -4.17 -10.64 23.73
CA THR A 85 -4.22 -10.21 22.32
C THR A 85 -4.31 -11.38 21.33
N LEU A 86 -3.97 -12.60 21.76
CA LEU A 86 -4.11 -13.85 20.99
C LEU A 86 -5.52 -14.49 21.10
N ARG A 87 -6.49 -13.79 21.68
CA ARG A 87 -7.86 -14.31 21.79
C ARG A 87 -8.46 -14.47 20.39
N LEU A 88 -9.00 -15.67 20.12
CA LEU A 88 -9.49 -16.07 18.79
C LEU A 88 -10.75 -15.30 18.34
N TRP A 89 -11.44 -14.68 19.30
CA TRP A 89 -12.66 -13.89 19.09
C TRP A 89 -12.69 -12.79 20.16
N GLU A 90 -12.36 -11.56 19.77
CA GLU A 90 -12.79 -10.38 20.51
C GLU A 90 -14.08 -9.85 19.84
N GLY A 91 -14.99 -9.28 20.63
CA GLY A 91 -16.39 -9.08 20.24
C GLY A 91 -16.59 -8.48 18.85
N ILE A 92 -17.48 -9.09 18.05
CA ILE A 92 -17.89 -8.54 16.76
C ILE A 92 -18.70 -7.27 17.04
N ASP A 93 -18.23 -6.13 16.56
CA ASP A 93 -19.02 -4.91 16.57
C ASP A 93 -20.17 -5.04 15.56
N HIS A 94 -21.33 -5.45 16.07
CA HIS A 94 -22.55 -5.64 15.29
C HIS A 94 -23.17 -4.31 14.82
N GLU A 95 -22.66 -3.16 15.27
CA GLU A 95 -23.16 -1.85 14.81
C GLU A 95 -22.62 -1.46 13.42
N VAL A 96 -21.59 -2.14 12.92
CA VAL A 96 -21.02 -1.85 11.60
C VAL A 96 -21.84 -2.55 10.51
N PRO A 97 -22.52 -1.83 9.61
CA PRO A 97 -23.27 -2.45 8.52
C PRO A 97 -22.30 -3.04 7.47
N PHE A 98 -21.93 -4.31 7.64
CA PHE A 98 -20.93 -5.01 6.82
C PHE A 98 -21.12 -4.84 5.30
N PHE A 99 -22.34 -5.04 4.80
CA PHE A 99 -22.63 -4.89 3.37
C PHE A 99 -22.59 -3.43 2.89
N ALA A 100 -22.96 -2.48 3.74
CA ALA A 100 -22.86 -1.06 3.41
C ALA A 100 -21.39 -0.61 3.39
N MET A 101 -20.56 -1.10 4.32
CA MET A 101 -19.11 -0.90 4.32
C MET A 101 -18.46 -1.43 3.04
N MET A 102 -18.85 -2.63 2.59
CA MET A 102 -18.37 -3.19 1.33
C MET A 102 -18.72 -2.30 0.11
N TRP A 103 -19.95 -1.78 0.04
CA TRP A 103 -20.33 -0.88 -1.06
C TRP A 103 -19.68 0.51 -0.93
N ARG A 104 -19.53 1.01 0.30
CA ARG A 104 -18.87 2.28 0.62
C ARG A 104 -17.40 2.26 0.21
N SER A 105 -16.71 1.13 0.36
CA SER A 105 -15.34 0.95 -0.14
C SER A 105 -15.19 1.34 -1.63
N PHE A 106 -16.16 1.04 -2.49
CA PHE A 106 -16.06 1.39 -3.92
C PHE A 106 -16.07 2.90 -4.18
N THR A 107 -16.65 3.70 -3.28
CA THR A 107 -16.62 5.17 -3.42
C THR A 107 -15.21 5.75 -3.30
N TYR A 108 -14.29 5.06 -2.62
CA TYR A 108 -12.88 5.49 -2.54
C TYR A 108 -12.14 5.39 -3.86
N PHE A 109 -12.64 4.67 -4.87
CA PHE A 109 -12.05 4.74 -6.22
C PHE A 109 -12.21 6.12 -6.86
N LEU A 110 -13.16 6.93 -6.41
CA LEU A 110 -13.33 8.32 -6.87
C LEU A 110 -12.34 9.27 -6.20
N VAL A 111 -11.64 8.83 -5.15
CA VAL A 111 -10.63 9.63 -4.46
C VAL A 111 -9.32 9.53 -5.24
N PRO A 112 -8.79 10.64 -5.79
CA PRO A 112 -7.61 10.62 -6.66
C PRO A 112 -6.37 9.99 -6.00
N GLN A 113 -6.19 10.19 -4.70
CA GLN A 113 -5.08 9.60 -3.95
C GLN A 113 -5.16 8.08 -3.94
N VAL A 114 -6.34 7.54 -3.62
CA VAL A 114 -6.59 6.09 -3.55
C VAL A 114 -6.47 5.47 -4.93
N LEU A 115 -7.03 6.13 -5.95
CA LEU A 115 -6.90 5.71 -7.34
C LEU A 115 -5.43 5.63 -7.75
N TRP A 116 -4.62 6.65 -7.42
CA TRP A 116 -3.19 6.64 -7.74
C TRP A 116 -2.43 5.50 -7.05
N VAL A 117 -2.74 5.19 -5.79
CA VAL A 117 -2.11 4.03 -5.13
C VAL A 117 -2.53 2.72 -5.80
N VAL A 118 -3.82 2.58 -6.12
CA VAL A 118 -4.36 1.41 -6.83
C VAL A 118 -3.69 1.21 -8.18
N THR A 119 -3.56 2.27 -8.99
CA THR A 119 -2.90 2.19 -10.30
C THR A 119 -1.43 1.91 -10.15
N THR A 120 -0.75 2.54 -9.20
CA THR A 120 0.68 2.31 -8.93
C THR A 120 0.96 0.87 -8.57
N PHE A 121 0.16 0.28 -7.66
CA PHE A 121 0.31 -1.12 -7.31
C PHE A 121 -0.01 -2.04 -8.48
N GLY A 122 -1.13 -1.78 -9.16
CA GLY A 122 -1.58 -2.57 -10.30
C GLY A 122 -0.58 -2.59 -11.46
N ILE A 123 0.04 -1.43 -11.77
CA ILE A 123 1.06 -1.32 -12.82
C ILE A 123 2.33 -2.09 -12.43
N ASN A 124 2.83 -1.93 -11.19
CA ASN A 124 4.05 -2.64 -10.76
C ASN A 124 3.86 -4.16 -10.73
N ILE A 125 2.71 -4.65 -10.27
CA ILE A 125 2.40 -6.08 -10.26
C ILE A 125 2.12 -6.59 -11.68
N GLY A 126 1.24 -5.90 -12.42
CA GLY A 126 0.78 -6.31 -13.73
C GLY A 126 1.86 -6.21 -14.82
N LEU A 127 2.37 -5.00 -15.07
CA LEU A 127 3.36 -4.79 -16.13
C LEU A 127 4.78 -5.20 -15.73
N GLY A 128 5.12 -5.11 -14.43
CA GLY A 128 6.41 -5.55 -13.91
C GLY A 128 6.41 -7.06 -13.65
N ALA A 129 5.86 -7.45 -12.51
CA ALA A 129 6.01 -8.81 -11.98
C ALA A 129 5.43 -9.90 -12.90
N LEU A 130 4.22 -9.73 -13.46
CA LEU A 130 3.64 -10.75 -14.35
C LEU A 130 4.47 -10.90 -15.63
N THR A 131 4.84 -9.79 -16.27
CA THR A 131 5.67 -9.81 -17.49
C THR A 131 6.98 -10.54 -17.27
N PHE A 132 7.67 -10.27 -16.15
CA PHE A 132 8.93 -10.94 -15.85
C PHE A 132 8.75 -12.46 -15.67
N ASN A 133 7.67 -12.89 -15.02
CA ASN A 133 7.38 -14.31 -14.81
C ASN A 133 6.99 -15.05 -16.09
N TYR A 134 6.36 -14.37 -17.06
CA TYR A 134 6.00 -14.97 -18.35
C TYR A 134 7.16 -14.97 -19.34
N VAL A 135 7.88 -13.84 -19.47
CA VAL A 135 8.92 -13.65 -20.48
C VAL A 135 10.20 -14.39 -20.14
N PHE A 136 10.60 -14.43 -18.87
CA PHE A 136 11.88 -15.02 -18.47
C PHE A 136 11.98 -16.52 -18.83
N PRO A 137 11.00 -17.38 -18.49
CA PRO A 137 11.05 -18.79 -18.88
C PRO A 137 11.14 -18.99 -20.40
N ILE A 138 10.33 -18.27 -21.17
CA ILE A 138 10.29 -18.39 -22.64
C ILE A 138 11.64 -18.06 -23.26
N LYS A 139 12.27 -16.99 -22.80
CA LYS A 139 13.56 -16.52 -23.35
C LYS A 139 14.75 -17.34 -22.87
N ILE A 140 14.74 -17.82 -21.62
CA ILE A 140 15.89 -18.55 -21.07
C ILE A 140 15.93 -20.02 -21.54
N THR A 141 14.79 -20.62 -21.87
CA THR A 141 14.75 -21.97 -22.44
C THR A 141 15.01 -21.99 -23.94
N ALA A 142 14.84 -20.86 -24.62
CA ALA A 142 15.12 -20.73 -26.04
C ALA A 142 16.62 -20.44 -26.30
N PRO A 143 17.12 -20.67 -27.53
CA PRO A 143 18.42 -20.17 -27.95
C PRO A 143 18.49 -18.64 -27.80
N PRO A 144 19.62 -18.06 -27.32
CA PRO A 144 20.95 -18.65 -27.17
C PRO A 144 21.26 -19.32 -25.81
N TYR A 145 20.34 -19.29 -24.84
CA TYR A 145 20.63 -19.72 -23.46
C TYR A 145 20.44 -21.22 -23.24
N ASN A 146 19.40 -21.81 -23.82
CA ASN A 146 19.09 -23.24 -23.74
C ASN A 146 19.13 -23.80 -22.30
N TRP A 147 18.67 -23.02 -21.31
CA TRP A 147 18.61 -23.51 -19.93
C TRP A 147 17.55 -24.60 -19.78
N PRO A 148 17.75 -25.57 -18.87
CA PRO A 148 16.71 -26.53 -18.56
C PRO A 148 15.50 -25.83 -17.94
N VAL A 149 14.29 -26.30 -18.28
CA VAL A 149 13.01 -25.75 -17.77
C VAL A 149 12.88 -25.86 -16.24
N SER A 150 13.70 -26.69 -15.59
CA SER A 150 13.79 -26.75 -14.13
C SER A 150 14.40 -25.46 -13.54
N SER A 151 15.28 -24.80 -14.28
CA SER A 151 16.00 -23.60 -13.84
C SER A 151 15.28 -22.29 -14.16
N SER A 152 14.16 -22.33 -14.87
CA SER A 152 13.40 -21.11 -15.22
C SER A 152 12.83 -20.38 -13.99
N GLY A 153 12.62 -21.09 -12.89
CA GLY A 153 12.19 -20.50 -11.61
C GLY A 153 13.23 -19.63 -10.93
N LEU A 154 14.51 -19.72 -11.32
CA LEU A 154 15.57 -18.88 -10.74
C LEU A 154 15.35 -17.39 -11.02
N GLY A 155 14.53 -17.02 -12.02
CA GLY A 155 14.22 -15.62 -12.32
C GLY A 155 13.68 -14.82 -11.11
N SER A 156 13.03 -15.49 -10.14
CA SER A 156 12.54 -14.87 -8.90
C SER A 156 13.66 -14.39 -7.95
N ILE A 157 14.91 -14.83 -8.15
CA ILE A 157 16.06 -14.37 -7.36
C ILE A 157 16.33 -12.87 -7.62
N GLY A 158 16.12 -12.38 -8.85
CA GLY A 158 16.31 -10.97 -9.17
C GLY A 158 15.44 -10.05 -8.31
N PRO A 159 14.11 -10.22 -8.31
CA PRO A 159 13.21 -9.49 -7.42
C PRO A 159 13.55 -9.65 -5.94
N PHE A 160 13.89 -10.87 -5.49
CA PHE A 160 14.27 -11.13 -4.10
C PHE A 160 15.48 -10.28 -3.66
N VAL A 161 16.54 -10.24 -4.47
CA VAL A 161 17.72 -9.40 -4.20
C VAL A 161 17.35 -7.91 -4.23
N GLY A 162 16.51 -7.49 -5.19
CA GLY A 162 16.01 -6.11 -5.26
C GLY A 162 15.30 -5.67 -3.98
N TYR A 163 14.40 -6.51 -3.45
CA TYR A 163 13.72 -6.23 -2.18
C TYR A 163 14.68 -6.24 -0.99
N LEU A 164 15.60 -7.21 -0.91
CA LEU A 164 16.59 -7.29 0.15
C LEU A 164 17.47 -6.03 0.22
N CYS A 165 17.86 -5.49 -0.94
CA CYS A 165 18.61 -4.23 -1.02
C CYS A 165 17.76 -2.99 -0.68
N ALA A 166 16.43 -3.06 -0.76
CA ALA A 166 15.54 -1.96 -0.41
C ALA A 166 15.24 -1.88 1.10
N LEU A 167 15.26 -3.03 1.82
CA LEU A 167 14.92 -3.11 3.24
C LEU A 167 15.65 -2.11 4.16
N PRO A 168 16.97 -1.87 4.04
CA PRO A 168 17.67 -0.91 4.89
C PRO A 168 17.15 0.53 4.75
N PHE A 169 16.52 0.85 3.63
CA PHE A 169 16.00 2.18 3.33
C PHE A 169 14.54 2.37 3.73
N THR A 170 13.89 1.36 4.31
CA THR A 170 12.46 1.44 4.70
C THR A 170 12.19 2.56 5.69
N SER A 171 13.07 2.74 6.69
CA SER A 171 12.94 3.79 7.70
C SER A 171 13.27 5.20 7.19
N SER A 172 13.80 5.33 5.97
CA SER A 172 14.21 6.61 5.41
C SER A 172 13.04 7.58 5.23
N SER A 173 11.85 7.07 4.89
CA SER A 173 10.64 7.89 4.73
C SER A 173 10.16 8.47 6.06
N ASP A 174 10.17 7.67 7.13
CA ASP A 174 9.76 8.11 8.46
C ASP A 174 10.74 9.13 9.05
N VAL A 175 12.04 8.88 8.87
CA VAL A 175 13.09 9.82 9.29
C VAL A 175 12.98 11.14 8.50
N LEU A 176 12.74 11.07 7.20
CA LEU A 176 12.55 12.26 6.37
C LEU A 176 11.31 13.04 6.80
N ALA A 177 10.18 12.35 7.00
CA ALA A 177 8.94 12.96 7.46
C ALA A 177 9.09 13.60 8.84
N ALA A 178 9.79 12.95 9.78
CA ALA A 178 10.07 13.50 11.11
C ALA A 178 10.92 14.77 11.03
N ARG A 179 11.99 14.76 10.22
CA ARG A 179 12.85 15.95 10.02
C ARG A 179 12.09 17.12 9.39
N LEU A 180 11.25 16.84 8.39
CA LEU A 180 10.44 17.87 7.74
C LEU A 180 9.34 18.40 8.65
N THR A 181 8.79 17.57 9.55
CA THR A 181 7.81 17.99 10.56
C THR A 181 8.43 19.00 11.53
N VAL A 182 9.66 18.74 12.01
CA VAL A 182 10.39 19.66 12.90
C VAL A 182 10.67 21.00 12.20
N ARG A 183 10.91 20.98 10.89
CA ARG A 183 11.14 22.19 10.08
C ARG A 183 9.86 22.92 9.68
N ASN A 184 8.69 22.33 9.86
CA ASN A 184 7.39 22.87 9.50
C ASN A 184 6.56 23.23 10.75
N ASP A 185 7.23 23.78 11.77
CA ASP A 185 6.62 24.22 13.03
C ASP A 185 5.79 23.13 13.74
N GLY A 186 6.18 21.86 13.58
CA GLY A 186 5.51 20.72 14.21
C GLY A 186 4.28 20.20 13.45
N ILE A 187 3.91 20.79 12.31
CA ILE A 187 2.77 20.34 11.50
C ILE A 187 3.22 19.20 10.58
N ARG A 188 2.80 17.97 10.88
CA ARG A 188 3.08 16.78 10.06
C ARG A 188 2.14 16.71 8.85
N GLU A 189 2.70 16.82 7.66
CA GLU A 189 1.95 16.61 6.42
C GLU A 189 2.29 15.26 5.80
N ALA A 190 1.28 14.56 5.24
CA ALA A 190 1.46 13.25 4.61
C ALA A 190 2.44 13.31 3.42
N GLU A 191 2.53 14.45 2.72
CA GLU A 191 3.41 14.65 1.55
C GLU A 191 4.91 14.63 1.90
N MET A 192 5.27 14.88 3.15
CA MET A 192 6.67 14.95 3.58
C MET A 192 7.42 13.62 3.42
N ARG A 193 6.72 12.49 3.33
CA ARG A 193 7.33 11.17 3.10
C ARG A 193 7.62 10.87 1.63
N LEU A 194 6.93 11.52 0.70
CA LEU A 194 7.01 11.21 -0.75
C LEU A 194 8.42 11.49 -1.31
N GLY A 195 9.19 12.40 -0.71
CA GLY A 195 10.56 12.70 -1.13
C GLY A 195 11.50 11.48 -1.12
N ALA A 196 11.25 10.50 -0.24
CA ALA A 196 12.04 9.26 -0.17
C ALA A 196 11.84 8.34 -1.39
N MET A 197 10.78 8.55 -2.16
CA MET A 197 10.43 7.74 -3.35
C MET A 197 11.09 8.26 -4.63
N LEU A 198 11.65 9.47 -4.64
CA LEU A 198 12.24 10.08 -5.83
C LEU A 198 13.35 9.24 -6.48
N PRO A 199 14.24 8.58 -5.72
CA PRO A 199 15.21 7.64 -6.32
C PRO A 199 14.51 6.43 -6.98
N GLY A 200 13.48 5.89 -6.32
CA GLY A 200 12.68 4.78 -6.83
C GLY A 200 11.92 5.11 -8.12
N MET A 201 11.48 6.36 -8.28
CA MET A 201 10.79 6.86 -9.47
C MET A 201 11.62 6.68 -10.75
N ILE A 202 12.94 6.86 -10.67
CA ILE A 202 13.85 6.77 -11.83
C ILE A 202 14.40 5.35 -11.98
N ILE A 203 14.81 4.72 -10.88
CA ILE A 203 15.46 3.41 -10.90
C ILE A 203 14.49 2.29 -11.36
N GLY A 204 13.21 2.38 -10.99
CA GLY A 204 12.20 1.40 -11.39
C GLY A 204 12.06 1.24 -12.91
N PRO A 205 11.78 2.34 -13.65
CA PRO A 205 11.73 2.35 -15.12
C PRO A 205 13.04 1.95 -15.79
N ILE A 206 14.21 2.36 -15.26
CA ILE A 206 15.51 1.91 -15.77
C ILE A 206 15.63 0.39 -15.72
N GLY A 207 15.14 -0.25 -14.65
CA GLY A 207 15.12 -1.72 -14.55
C GLY A 207 14.30 -2.39 -15.66
N ILE A 208 13.11 -1.84 -15.99
CA ILE A 208 12.27 -2.35 -17.08
C ILE A 208 12.96 -2.14 -18.42
N LEU A 209 13.59 -0.98 -18.62
CA LEU A 209 14.35 -0.67 -19.82
C LEU A 209 15.47 -1.69 -20.05
N VAL A 210 16.28 -1.95 -19.02
CA VAL A 210 17.38 -2.94 -19.05
C VAL A 210 16.84 -4.34 -19.34
N TYR A 211 15.74 -4.75 -18.70
CA TYR A 211 15.13 -6.05 -18.92
C TYR A 211 14.67 -6.22 -20.37
N GLY A 212 13.92 -5.27 -20.92
CA GLY A 212 13.40 -5.36 -22.29
C GLY A 212 14.50 -5.28 -23.35
N LEU A 213 15.58 -4.50 -23.12
CA LEU A 213 16.73 -4.44 -24.03
C LEU A 213 17.53 -5.76 -24.00
N THR A 214 17.70 -6.34 -22.82
CA THR A 214 18.30 -7.67 -22.66
C THR A 214 17.49 -8.72 -23.42
N ALA A 215 16.15 -8.64 -23.35
CA ALA A 215 15.24 -9.52 -24.07
C ALA A 215 15.32 -9.35 -25.60
N GLN A 216 15.39 -8.11 -26.09
CA GLN A 216 15.41 -7.80 -27.51
C GLN A 216 16.74 -8.19 -28.18
N LEU A 217 17.86 -7.84 -27.54
CA LEU A 217 19.20 -8.03 -28.09
C LEU A 217 19.80 -9.40 -27.75
N ASN A 218 19.10 -10.21 -26.96
CA ASN A 218 19.62 -11.47 -26.41
C ASN A 218 20.97 -11.29 -25.71
N LEU A 219 21.08 -10.28 -24.85
CA LEU A 219 22.27 -10.03 -24.01
C LEU A 219 22.34 -10.99 -22.84
N HIS A 220 23.55 -11.25 -22.33
CA HIS A 220 23.85 -12.16 -21.23
C HIS A 220 22.75 -12.19 -20.15
N TRP A 221 22.37 -13.40 -19.73
CA TRP A 221 21.21 -13.67 -18.86
C TRP A 221 21.18 -12.85 -17.56
N ILE A 222 22.34 -12.40 -17.08
CA ILE A 222 22.47 -11.51 -15.91
C ILE A 222 21.67 -10.21 -16.06
N GLY A 223 21.47 -9.72 -17.29
CA GLY A 223 20.67 -8.53 -17.56
C GLY A 223 19.21 -8.66 -17.13
N TYR A 224 18.64 -9.87 -17.20
CA TYR A 224 17.28 -10.14 -16.69
C TYR A 224 17.23 -10.03 -15.16
N PHE A 225 18.25 -10.55 -14.46
CA PHE A 225 18.34 -10.46 -13.00
C PHE A 225 18.54 -9.02 -12.53
N LEU A 226 19.43 -8.26 -13.20
CA LEU A 226 19.65 -6.86 -12.88
C LEU A 226 18.41 -6.00 -13.16
N GLY A 227 17.76 -6.18 -14.31
CA GLY A 227 16.54 -5.45 -14.66
C GLY A 227 15.41 -5.69 -13.65
N THR A 228 15.16 -6.97 -13.32
CA THR A 228 14.13 -7.33 -12.32
C THR A 228 14.49 -6.86 -10.91
N ALA A 229 15.75 -6.88 -10.50
CA ALA A 229 16.21 -6.38 -9.20
C ALA A 229 16.00 -4.87 -9.08
N LEU A 230 16.39 -4.08 -10.09
CA LEU A 230 16.22 -2.62 -10.10
C LEU A 230 14.74 -2.23 -10.09
N THR A 231 13.91 -2.89 -10.90
CA THR A 231 12.46 -2.64 -10.91
C THR A 231 11.82 -2.99 -9.57
N SER A 232 12.22 -4.11 -8.95
CA SER A 232 11.66 -4.53 -7.65
C SER A 232 12.11 -3.62 -6.50
N TRP A 233 13.35 -3.14 -6.54
CA TRP A 233 13.86 -2.14 -5.60
C TRP A 233 13.06 -0.84 -5.67
N GLY A 234 12.80 -0.33 -6.88
CA GLY A 234 11.94 0.86 -7.07
C GLY A 234 10.50 0.59 -6.64
N GLY A 235 9.93 -0.54 -7.04
CA GLY A 235 8.57 -0.97 -6.71
C GLY A 235 8.34 -1.10 -5.20
N TYR A 236 9.35 -1.52 -4.43
CA TYR A 236 9.29 -1.60 -2.96
C TYR A 236 8.88 -0.26 -2.32
N PHE A 237 9.57 0.83 -2.68
CA PHE A 237 9.26 2.16 -2.16
C PHE A 237 7.88 2.62 -2.56
N PHE A 238 7.46 2.31 -3.79
CA PHE A 238 6.09 2.59 -4.22
C PHE A 238 5.08 1.81 -3.39
N PHE A 239 5.28 0.52 -3.13
CA PHE A 239 4.35 -0.27 -2.33
C PHE A 239 4.26 0.23 -0.88
N CYS A 240 5.39 0.42 -0.20
CA CYS A 240 5.38 0.80 1.21
C CYS A 240 4.91 2.24 1.41
N PHE A 241 5.47 3.19 0.66
CA PHE A 241 5.28 4.61 0.97
C PHE A 241 3.97 5.18 0.39
N THR A 242 3.49 4.69 -0.76
CA THR A 242 2.15 5.11 -1.24
C THR A 242 1.03 4.56 -0.36
N LEU A 243 1.18 3.32 0.14
CA LEU A 243 0.23 2.76 1.10
C LEU A 243 0.22 3.57 2.40
N ALA A 244 1.41 3.86 2.94
CA ALA A 244 1.54 4.67 4.14
C ALA A 244 0.99 6.10 3.93
N TYR A 245 1.16 6.67 2.74
CA TYR A 245 0.57 7.96 2.36
C TYR A 245 -0.96 7.93 2.32
N ALA A 246 -1.56 6.87 1.77
CA ALA A 246 -3.01 6.71 1.73
C ALA A 246 -3.60 6.59 3.14
N VAL A 247 -3.00 5.76 4.00
CA VAL A 247 -3.37 5.62 5.41
C VAL A 247 -3.21 6.96 6.15
N ASP A 248 -2.12 7.66 5.86
CA ASP A 248 -1.83 9.05 6.24
C ASP A 248 -2.97 10.04 6.01
N SER A 249 -3.54 9.92 4.80
CA SER A 249 -4.50 10.88 4.26
C SER A 249 -5.92 10.62 4.77
N TYR A 250 -6.27 9.37 5.07
CA TYR A 250 -7.62 8.92 5.44
C TYR A 250 -7.60 8.01 6.69
N TYR A 251 -7.18 8.58 7.81
CA TYR A 251 -6.99 7.84 9.07
C TYR A 251 -8.29 7.30 9.70
N ALA A 252 -9.40 8.03 9.57
CA ALA A 252 -10.69 7.61 10.15
C ALA A 252 -11.34 6.44 9.39
N GLU A 253 -11.03 6.29 8.10
CA GLU A 253 -11.71 5.35 7.19
C GLU A 253 -10.74 4.32 6.59
N THR A 254 -9.60 4.10 7.27
CA THR A 254 -8.53 3.24 6.80
C THR A 254 -8.98 1.82 6.41
N PRO A 255 -9.84 1.11 7.18
CA PRO A 255 -10.24 -0.25 6.82
C PRO A 255 -10.95 -0.34 5.46
N GLU A 256 -11.87 0.59 5.18
CA GLU A 256 -12.67 0.59 3.95
C GLU A 256 -11.82 0.94 2.74
N MET A 257 -10.90 1.89 2.92
CA MET A 257 -9.93 2.27 1.91
C MET A 257 -9.01 1.10 1.58
N LEU A 258 -8.51 0.37 2.57
CA LEU A 258 -7.63 -0.79 2.35
C LEU A 258 -8.33 -1.92 1.58
N ILE A 259 -9.62 -2.15 1.81
CA ILE A 259 -10.42 -3.11 1.04
C ILE A 259 -10.49 -2.68 -0.43
N ALA A 260 -10.86 -1.41 -0.68
CA ALA A 260 -10.93 -0.85 -2.03
C ALA A 260 -9.56 -0.96 -2.74
N MET A 261 -8.48 -0.63 -2.05
CA MET A 261 -7.13 -0.71 -2.59
C MET A 261 -6.73 -2.14 -2.97
N ASN A 262 -7.05 -3.13 -2.13
CA ASN A 262 -6.73 -4.53 -2.40
C ASN A 262 -7.51 -5.10 -3.58
N ILE A 263 -8.78 -4.75 -3.74
CA ILE A 263 -9.57 -5.18 -4.90
C ILE A 263 -9.07 -4.45 -6.16
N GLY A 264 -8.95 -3.13 -6.07
CA GLY A 264 -8.57 -2.29 -7.22
C GLY A 264 -7.23 -2.67 -7.82
N LYS A 265 -6.20 -2.89 -6.99
CA LYS A 265 -4.87 -3.24 -7.50
C LYS A 265 -4.88 -4.56 -8.29
N GLN A 266 -5.72 -5.53 -7.87
CA GLN A 266 -5.82 -6.82 -8.54
C GLN A 266 -6.58 -6.69 -9.87
N VAL A 267 -7.64 -5.87 -9.92
CA VAL A 267 -8.36 -5.57 -11.15
C VAL A 267 -7.46 -4.88 -12.17
N VAL A 268 -6.70 -3.87 -11.76
CA VAL A 268 -5.75 -3.16 -12.63
C VAL A 268 -4.63 -4.10 -13.09
N SER A 269 -4.06 -4.89 -12.17
CA SER A 269 -3.02 -5.87 -12.48
C SER A 269 -3.50 -6.91 -13.49
N PHE A 270 -4.70 -7.45 -13.32
CA PHE A 270 -5.31 -8.38 -14.25
C PHE A 270 -5.57 -7.74 -15.62
N GLY A 271 -6.18 -6.55 -15.64
CA GLY A 271 -6.46 -5.82 -16.87
C GLY A 271 -5.20 -5.50 -17.67
N LEU A 272 -4.12 -5.13 -16.99
CA LEU A 272 -2.82 -4.86 -17.62
C LEU A 272 -2.06 -6.13 -18.00
N GLY A 273 -2.27 -7.24 -17.31
CA GLY A 273 -1.62 -8.53 -17.61
C GLY A 273 -2.34 -9.33 -18.70
N PHE A 274 -3.61 -9.02 -18.99
CA PHE A 274 -4.41 -9.72 -19.98
C PHE A 274 -3.87 -9.50 -21.40
N GLY A 275 -3.50 -10.59 -22.09
CA GLY A 275 -2.99 -10.52 -23.47
C GLY A 275 -1.58 -9.93 -23.62
N VAL A 276 -0.86 -9.64 -22.51
CA VAL A 276 0.51 -9.09 -22.57
C VAL A 276 1.47 -10.02 -23.30
N LEU A 277 1.36 -11.32 -23.08
CA LEU A 277 2.27 -12.28 -23.69
C LEU A 277 2.13 -12.29 -25.22
N ASP A 278 0.90 -12.35 -25.73
CA ASP A 278 0.63 -12.32 -27.17
C ASP A 278 1.11 -11.00 -27.79
N TRP A 279 0.85 -9.89 -27.10
CA TRP A 279 1.29 -8.57 -27.56
C TRP A 279 2.81 -8.44 -27.63
N VAL A 280 3.52 -8.94 -26.62
CA VAL A 280 4.99 -8.96 -26.59
C VAL A 280 5.56 -9.84 -27.72
N LEU A 281 4.91 -10.97 -28.03
CA LEU A 281 5.33 -11.85 -29.12
C LEU A 281 5.08 -11.24 -30.51
N GLU A 282 3.99 -10.50 -30.70
CA GLU A 282 3.66 -9.85 -31.98
C GLU A 282 4.51 -8.61 -32.28
N ARG A 283 4.71 -7.73 -31.30
CA ARG A 283 5.37 -6.42 -31.49
C ARG A 283 6.84 -6.39 -31.06
N GLY A 284 7.29 -7.44 -30.36
CA GLY A 284 8.66 -7.58 -29.88
C GLY A 284 8.89 -6.99 -28.49
N TYR A 285 9.86 -7.59 -27.80
CA TYR A 285 10.19 -7.30 -26.40
C TYR A 285 10.67 -5.86 -26.19
N GLY A 286 11.47 -5.31 -27.11
CA GLY A 286 12.00 -3.95 -26.98
C GLY A 286 10.92 -2.87 -27.05
N VAL A 287 9.98 -3.00 -27.99
CA VAL A 287 8.92 -1.98 -28.18
C VAL A 287 7.93 -2.03 -27.02
N VAL A 288 7.47 -3.23 -26.64
CA VAL A 288 6.44 -3.38 -25.61
C VAL A 288 7.00 -3.17 -24.22
N ILE A 289 8.10 -3.84 -23.86
CA ILE A 289 8.66 -3.81 -22.51
C ILE A 289 9.51 -2.55 -22.29
N SER A 290 10.55 -2.35 -23.10
CA SER A 290 11.45 -1.19 -22.91
C SER A 290 10.81 0.13 -23.32
N GLY A 291 9.90 0.13 -24.30
CA GLY A 291 9.18 1.33 -24.73
C GLY A 291 7.94 1.58 -23.88
N ILE A 292 6.88 0.81 -24.14
CA ILE A 292 5.55 1.10 -23.62
C ILE A 292 5.47 0.90 -22.11
N PHE A 293 5.95 -0.22 -21.56
CA PHE A 293 5.85 -0.46 -20.10
C PHE A 293 6.73 0.51 -19.31
N CYS A 294 7.92 0.82 -19.83
CA CYS A 294 8.78 1.86 -19.25
C CYS A 294 8.07 3.22 -19.24
N ALA A 295 7.44 3.61 -20.35
CA ALA A 295 6.71 4.87 -20.45
C ALA A 295 5.50 4.92 -19.51
N VAL A 296 4.72 3.85 -19.40
CA VAL A 296 3.56 3.76 -18.49
C VAL A 296 4.01 3.82 -17.03
N LEU A 297 5.07 3.07 -16.67
CA LEU A 297 5.61 3.10 -15.30
C LEU A 297 6.18 4.49 -14.97
N LEU A 298 6.95 5.09 -15.88
CA LEU A 298 7.52 6.42 -15.69
C LEU A 298 6.42 7.47 -15.58
N ALA A 299 5.40 7.44 -16.43
CA ALA A 299 4.27 8.35 -16.37
C ALA A 299 3.53 8.24 -15.03
N ASN A 300 3.26 7.01 -14.55
CA ASN A 300 2.66 6.79 -13.24
C ASN A 300 3.57 7.30 -12.10
N ASN A 301 4.88 7.11 -12.21
CA ASN A 301 5.82 7.60 -11.20
C ASN A 301 5.94 9.13 -11.23
N LEU A 302 5.79 9.80 -12.37
CA LEU A 302 5.78 11.27 -12.46
C LEU A 302 4.56 11.89 -11.79
N VAL A 303 3.44 11.16 -11.72
CA VAL A 303 2.26 11.59 -10.94
C VAL A 303 2.61 11.79 -9.45
N LEU A 304 3.66 11.13 -8.94
CA LEU A 304 4.19 11.40 -7.61
C LEU A 304 4.57 12.88 -7.41
N ILE A 305 5.18 13.51 -8.42
CA ILE A 305 5.59 14.92 -8.35
C ILE A 305 4.35 15.81 -8.25
N ILE A 306 3.28 15.47 -8.96
CA ILE A 306 2.01 16.18 -8.91
C ILE A 306 1.43 16.12 -7.50
N PHE A 307 1.40 14.94 -6.88
CA PHE A 307 0.91 14.80 -5.50
C PHE A 307 1.84 15.47 -4.49
N MET A 308 3.16 15.43 -4.69
CA MET A 308 4.12 16.11 -3.82
C MET A 308 3.95 17.63 -3.80
N LEU A 309 3.57 18.24 -4.93
CA LEU A 309 3.37 19.70 -5.03
C LEU A 309 1.94 20.15 -4.74
N TRP A 310 0.92 19.37 -5.13
CA TRP A 310 -0.50 19.76 -5.06
C TRP A 310 -1.36 18.86 -4.19
N GLY A 311 -0.83 17.82 -3.57
CA GLY A 311 -1.60 16.86 -2.78
C GLY A 311 -2.38 17.50 -1.63
N LYS A 312 -1.82 18.55 -1.01
CA LYS A 312 -2.53 19.37 0.00
C LYS A 312 -3.80 20.02 -0.53
N ASN A 313 -3.76 20.55 -1.76
CA ASN A 313 -4.91 21.17 -2.39
C ASN A 313 -5.94 20.12 -2.79
N ILE A 314 -5.50 19.01 -3.40
CA ILE A 314 -6.38 17.90 -3.80
C ILE A 314 -7.13 17.34 -2.59
N ARG A 315 -6.44 17.14 -1.46
CA ARG A 315 -7.07 16.67 -0.23
C ARG A 315 -8.12 17.65 0.31
N ARG A 316 -7.82 18.96 0.33
CA ARG A 316 -8.79 20.00 0.73
C ARG A 316 -10.03 20.01 -0.17
N TYR A 317 -9.86 19.82 -1.47
CA TYR A 317 -10.99 19.71 -2.40
C TYR A 317 -11.83 18.45 -2.16
N VAL A 318 -11.20 17.29 -1.92
CA VAL A 318 -11.91 16.04 -1.65
C VAL A 318 -12.67 16.12 -0.32
N THR A 319 -12.07 16.70 0.74
CA THR A 319 -12.76 16.94 2.02
C THR A 319 -13.93 17.92 1.88
N GLY A 320 -13.85 18.88 0.94
CA GLY A 320 -14.96 19.78 0.62
C GLY A 320 -16.02 19.20 -0.33
N SER A 321 -15.79 18.01 -0.88
CA SER A 321 -16.66 17.40 -1.90
C SER A 321 -17.85 16.63 -1.30
N TRP A 322 -18.79 16.23 -2.17
CA TRP A 322 -19.94 15.42 -1.80
C TRP A 322 -19.55 14.08 -1.15
N LEU A 323 -18.39 13.51 -1.51
CA LEU A 323 -17.90 12.25 -0.93
C LEU A 323 -17.67 12.35 0.58
N ALA A 324 -17.03 13.42 1.05
CA ALA A 324 -16.82 13.63 2.49
C ALA A 324 -18.14 13.80 3.26
N ARG A 325 -19.16 14.39 2.63
CA ARG A 325 -20.52 14.50 3.20
C ARG A 325 -21.23 13.15 3.23
N PHE A 326 -20.96 12.28 2.25
CA PHE A 326 -21.53 10.93 2.17
C PHE A 326 -20.98 10.02 3.29
N HIS A 327 -19.70 10.16 3.62
CA HIS A 327 -19.08 9.43 4.71
C HIS A 327 -19.35 10.06 6.09
N GLY A 328 -19.35 11.40 6.19
CA GLY A 328 -19.67 12.12 7.43
C GLY A 328 -21.12 11.97 7.90
N LYS A 329 -22.10 11.83 6.99
CA LYS A 329 -23.50 11.57 7.36
C LYS A 329 -23.75 10.17 7.92
N ALA A 330 -22.88 9.20 7.66
CA ALA A 330 -23.03 7.85 8.20
C ALA A 330 -22.80 7.78 9.72
N HIS A 331 -22.05 8.73 10.29
CA HIS A 331 -21.82 8.83 11.74
C HIS A 331 -22.71 9.89 12.42
N GLY A 332 -23.46 10.68 11.65
CA GLY A 332 -24.16 11.88 12.14
C GLY A 332 -25.67 11.76 12.33
N ASN A 333 -26.25 10.56 12.30
CA ASN A 333 -27.69 10.38 12.47
C ASN A 333 -28.01 9.33 13.55
N LYS A 334 -27.53 9.61 14.77
CA LYS A 334 -28.16 9.14 16.01
C LYS A 334 -28.67 10.40 16.74
N ALA A 335 -29.83 10.86 16.31
CA ALA A 335 -30.71 11.71 17.11
C ALA A 335 -31.76 10.81 17.75
#